data_AF-A0A8C2L8H8-F1
#
_entry.id   AF-A0A8C2L8H8-F1
#
_cell.length_a   1.000
_cell.length_b   1.000
_cell.length_c   1.000
_cell.angle_alpha   90.00
_cell.angle_beta   90.00
_cell.angle_gamma   90.00
#
_symmetry.space_group_name_H-M   'P 1'
#
loop_
_entity.id
_entity.type
_entity.pdbx_description
1 polymer ?
#
loop_
_entity_poly.entity_id
_entity_poly.type
_entity_poly.pdbx_seq_one_letter_code
_entity_poly.pdbx_strand_id
1 'polypeptide(L)'
;MNWNALEWDRAAEELTWERVRLYVTVRASHFEGLITTIVGYVLLAITLIVCHGFAALVRFQRSRRLLGVCYIVVKVSLLVVVEIGVFPLICGWWLDICSLEMFDASLKDRELSFESAPGTTMFLHWLVGMVYVFYFASFILLLREVLRPGVLWFLRNLNDPDFNPVQEMIHLPIYRHLRRFILSVVSKCSPLLETLFKGSPLNLNSKKLDGRKNYSMLFDAPVSELSLELLLLQVVLPALLEQGHTRQWLKGLVRAWTVTAGYILDLHSYLLGDQEDNDNNANQQANNNNNQQARNNAIPVVGEGLHAAHQAILQQGGPVGFQPYHRPMKFPLRIVLLILFMCVTLLLASLVCLTLPVFTGRWLMSFWTGSAKIHELYTAACGLYVCWLSIRAITVMLAWMPQGRRVILLKVEEWTLMIMKTLIVAVLLAGVIPLLLGLLFELVIVAPLRVPLDQTPLFYPWQDWALGVLHATIIAVYANGIRNIDLHFIIRKLGAPVIAVLLLSLCIPYVIAVGIVPLLGVTMEMQNLVQRRIYPFLLMVVVLMGILFFQIRQFKRLYEHIKNDKYLVGQRLVNYERKAGKPSTTTHSSSVQE
;
A
#
# COMPACT_ATOMS: atom_id res chain seq x y z
N MET A 1 28.03 -2.82 64.30
CA MET A 1 27.20 -3.24 63.14
C MET A 1 26.98 -4.73 63.24
N ASN A 2 25.84 -5.15 63.82
CA ASN A 2 25.45 -6.56 63.85
C ASN A 2 24.94 -6.93 62.47
N TRP A 3 25.70 -7.78 61.78
CA TRP A 3 25.36 -8.33 60.47
C TRP A 3 24.29 -9.41 60.64
N ASN A 4 23.08 -9.18 60.10
CA ASN A 4 21.97 -10.12 60.17
C ASN A 4 21.79 -10.80 58.80
N ALA A 5 22.23 -12.05 58.68
CA ALA A 5 22.10 -12.85 57.45
C ALA A 5 20.62 -13.02 57.01
N LEU A 6 19.70 -13.01 57.98
CA LEU A 6 18.26 -13.20 57.76
C LEU A 6 17.61 -12.08 56.90
N GLU A 7 18.15 -10.86 56.94
CA GLU A 7 17.64 -9.76 56.11
C GLU A 7 18.03 -9.93 54.64
N TRP A 8 19.21 -10.49 54.37
CA TRP A 8 19.67 -10.81 53.02
C TRP A 8 18.92 -11.98 52.40
N ASP A 9 18.61 -13.01 53.19
CA ASP A 9 17.80 -14.13 52.72
C ASP A 9 16.38 -13.66 52.35
N ARG A 10 15.78 -12.77 53.16
CA ARG A 10 14.47 -12.20 52.85
C ARG A 10 14.50 -11.31 51.60
N ALA A 11 15.53 -10.49 51.43
CA ALA A 11 15.70 -9.67 50.22
C ALA A 11 15.96 -10.53 48.98
N ALA A 12 16.71 -11.63 49.11
CA ALA A 12 16.93 -12.60 48.04
C ALA A 12 15.64 -13.33 47.65
N GLU A 13 14.82 -13.74 48.63
CA GLU A 13 13.50 -14.32 48.39
C GLU A 13 12.56 -13.33 47.69
N GLU A 14 12.48 -12.07 48.14
CA GLU A 14 11.68 -11.04 47.48
C GLU A 14 12.09 -10.83 46.01
N LEU A 15 13.40 -10.78 45.73
CA LEU A 15 13.94 -10.70 44.37
C LEU A 15 13.59 -11.96 43.53
N THR A 16 13.55 -13.15 44.14
CA THR A 16 13.13 -14.36 43.42
C THR A 16 11.64 -14.36 43.10
N TRP A 17 10.78 -13.91 44.01
CA TRP A 17 9.34 -13.79 43.77
C TRP A 17 9.01 -12.72 42.74
N GLU A 18 9.73 -11.59 42.73
CA GLU A 18 9.61 -10.59 41.67
C GLU A 18 10.05 -11.14 40.32
N ARG A 19 11.15 -11.89 40.26
CA ARG A 19 11.58 -12.57 39.02
C ARG A 19 10.56 -13.58 38.53
N VAL A 20 10.01 -14.40 39.41
CA VAL A 20 8.97 -15.39 39.07
C VAL A 20 7.70 -14.67 38.61
N ARG A 21 7.29 -13.59 39.27
CA ARG A 21 6.12 -12.80 38.87
C ARG A 21 6.34 -12.16 37.50
N LEU A 22 7.49 -11.54 37.27
CA LEU A 22 7.84 -10.95 35.98
C LEU A 22 7.91 -12.01 34.89
N TYR A 23 8.49 -13.17 35.18
CA TYR A 23 8.53 -14.32 34.25
C TYR A 23 7.13 -14.85 33.94
N VAL A 24 6.24 -14.98 34.93
CA VAL A 24 4.85 -15.40 34.72
C VAL A 24 4.06 -14.36 33.92
N THR A 25 4.21 -13.06 34.20
CA THR A 25 3.54 -11.98 33.46
C THR A 25 4.06 -11.87 32.03
N VAL A 26 5.37 -12.04 31.81
CA VAL A 26 5.97 -12.03 30.47
C VAL A 26 5.58 -13.29 29.69
N ARG A 27 5.56 -14.46 30.33
CA ARG A 27 5.10 -15.72 29.71
C ARG A 27 3.60 -15.69 29.37
N ALA A 28 2.80 -14.98 30.16
CA ALA A 28 1.38 -14.74 29.88
C ALA A 28 1.17 -13.78 28.69
N SER A 29 2.16 -12.96 28.33
CA SER A 29 2.01 -11.98 27.24
C SER A 29 2.06 -12.56 25.83
N HIS A 30 2.20 -13.89 25.66
CA HIS A 30 2.39 -14.60 24.38
C HIS A 30 3.57 -14.13 23.50
N PHE A 31 4.22 -13.01 23.83
CA PHE A 31 5.26 -12.32 23.07
C PHE A 31 6.54 -12.11 23.91
N GLU A 32 6.86 -13.08 24.75
CA GLU A 32 8.05 -13.08 25.61
C GLU A 32 9.33 -12.72 24.82
N GLY A 33 9.54 -13.26 23.62
CA GLY A 33 10.70 -12.96 22.79
C GLY A 33 10.78 -11.49 22.32
N LEU A 34 9.65 -10.86 21.97
CA LEU A 34 9.65 -9.47 21.48
C LEU A 34 9.85 -8.48 22.63
N ILE A 35 9.20 -8.72 23.76
CA ILE A 35 9.33 -7.85 24.95
C ILE A 35 10.75 -7.98 25.52
N THR A 36 11.26 -9.20 25.68
CA THR A 36 12.63 -9.43 26.19
C THR A 36 13.69 -8.81 25.29
N THR A 37 13.54 -8.87 23.96
CA THR A 37 14.48 -8.22 23.03
C THR A 37 14.42 -6.69 23.14
N ILE A 38 13.23 -6.08 23.13
CA ILE A 38 13.09 -4.62 23.27
C ILE A 38 13.67 -4.14 24.61
N VAL A 39 13.33 -4.81 25.72
CA VAL A 39 13.89 -4.49 27.05
C VAL A 39 15.40 -4.68 27.07
N GLY A 40 15.93 -5.75 26.47
CA GLY A 40 17.36 -6.01 26.35
C GLY A 40 18.10 -4.90 25.61
N TYR A 41 17.58 -4.43 24.47
CA TYR A 41 18.16 -3.31 23.72
C TYR A 41 18.08 -1.99 24.48
N VAL A 42 17.01 -1.75 25.26
CA VAL A 42 16.90 -0.56 26.13
C VAL A 42 17.94 -0.60 27.25
N LEU A 43 18.11 -1.74 27.93
CA LEU A 43 19.14 -1.92 28.94
C LEU A 43 20.56 -1.77 28.37
N LEU A 44 20.79 -2.31 27.16
CA LEU A 44 22.05 -2.15 26.45
C LEU A 44 22.31 -0.68 26.10
N ALA A 45 21.30 0.07 25.65
CA ALA A 45 21.42 1.50 25.40
C ALA A 45 21.76 2.29 26.68
N ILE A 46 21.11 1.98 27.81
CA ILE A 46 21.41 2.60 29.12
C ILE A 46 22.85 2.28 29.54
N THR A 47 23.27 1.02 29.40
CA THR A 47 24.63 0.59 29.73
C THR A 47 25.66 1.34 28.88
N LEU A 48 25.42 1.48 27.57
CA LEU A 48 26.30 2.25 26.67
C LEU A 48 26.37 3.73 27.07
N ILE A 49 25.27 4.35 27.51
CA ILE A 49 25.26 5.73 28.01
C ILE A 49 26.14 5.84 29.27
N VAL A 50 25.99 4.92 30.23
CA VAL A 50 26.78 4.89 31.47
C VAL A 50 28.26 4.68 31.16
N CYS A 51 28.60 3.70 30.33
CA CYS A 51 29.98 3.46 29.89
C CYS A 51 30.57 4.66 29.13
N HIS A 52 29.79 5.34 28.31
CA HIS A 52 30.23 6.56 27.62
C HIS A 52 30.51 7.70 28.61
N GLY A 53 29.68 7.85 29.64
CA GLY A 53 29.92 8.77 30.76
C GLY A 53 31.20 8.45 31.52
N PHE A 54 31.43 7.17 31.84
CA PHE A 54 32.64 6.72 32.51
C PHE A 54 33.91 6.92 31.66
N ALA A 55 33.85 6.60 30.35
CA ALA A 55 34.96 6.84 29.44
C ALA A 55 35.29 8.35 29.28
N ALA A 56 34.28 9.22 29.43
CA ALA A 56 34.48 10.66 29.46
C ALA A 56 35.21 11.11 30.74
N LEU A 57 34.88 10.51 31.90
CA LEU A 57 35.59 10.75 33.16
C LEU A 57 37.06 10.32 33.09
N VAL A 58 37.34 9.14 32.51
CA VAL A 58 38.70 8.58 32.38
C VAL A 58 39.49 9.20 31.21
N ARG A 59 38.90 10.14 30.45
CA ARG A 59 39.50 10.82 29.28
C ARG A 59 39.96 9.89 28.14
N PHE A 60 39.43 8.67 28.03
CA PHE A 60 39.74 7.75 26.93
C PHE A 60 38.98 8.13 25.64
N GLN A 61 39.61 8.93 24.79
CA GLN A 61 38.96 9.49 23.58
C GLN A 61 38.54 8.43 22.53
N ARG A 62 39.33 7.37 22.35
CA ARG A 62 39.02 6.31 21.35
C ARG A 62 37.81 5.46 21.78
N SER A 63 37.80 5.01 23.04
CA SER A 63 36.68 4.25 23.61
C SER A 63 35.39 5.07 23.64
N ARG A 64 35.48 6.36 24.02
CA ARG A 64 34.33 7.28 23.99
C ARG A 64 33.70 7.39 22.59
N ARG A 65 34.52 7.53 21.54
CA ARG A 65 34.03 7.61 20.15
C ARG A 65 33.33 6.31 19.73
N LEU A 66 33.91 5.15 20.08
CA LEU A 66 33.34 3.84 19.72
C LEU A 66 32.02 3.58 20.46
N LEU A 67 31.96 3.87 21.77
CA LEU A 67 30.73 3.75 22.57
C LEU A 67 29.62 4.69 22.08
N GLY A 68 29.98 5.92 21.68
CA GLY A 68 29.03 6.88 21.11
C GLY A 68 28.43 6.40 19.79
N VAL A 69 29.24 5.83 18.89
CA VAL A 69 28.73 5.25 17.63
C VAL A 69 27.85 4.02 17.90
N CYS A 70 28.27 3.13 18.81
CA CYS A 70 27.48 1.97 19.20
C CYS A 70 26.11 2.37 19.77
N TYR A 71 26.08 3.38 20.64
CA TYR A 71 24.83 3.95 21.15
C TYR A 71 23.93 4.50 20.04
N ILE A 72 24.49 5.24 19.07
CA ILE A 72 23.72 5.77 17.95
C ILE A 72 23.06 4.64 17.14
N VAL A 73 23.80 3.56 16.85
CA VAL A 73 23.25 2.40 16.14
C VAL A 73 22.07 1.80 16.90
N VAL A 74 22.25 1.50 18.20
CA VAL A 74 21.20 0.92 19.05
C VAL A 74 19.99 1.85 19.16
N LYS A 75 20.23 3.15 19.34
CA LYS A 75 19.18 4.18 19.38
C LYS A 75 18.37 4.20 18.10
N VAL A 76 19.01 4.22 16.93
CA VAL A 76 18.33 4.24 15.63
C VAL A 76 17.52 2.95 15.44
N SER A 77 18.10 1.77 15.73
CA SER A 77 17.40 0.49 15.65
C SER A 77 16.15 0.45 16.53
N LEU A 78 16.24 0.91 17.79
CA LEU A 78 15.09 1.00 18.69
C LEU A 78 14.01 1.96 18.17
N LEU A 79 14.40 3.14 17.68
CA LEU A 79 13.45 4.10 17.13
C LEU A 79 12.75 3.55 15.87
N VAL A 80 13.45 2.79 15.03
CA VAL A 80 12.85 2.13 13.85
C VAL A 80 11.81 1.09 14.25
N VAL A 81 12.11 0.25 15.26
CA VAL A 81 11.15 -0.73 15.78
C VAL A 81 9.90 -0.03 16.34
N VAL A 82 10.06 1.10 17.03
CA VAL A 82 8.93 1.87 17.55
C VAL A 82 8.13 2.52 16.42
N GLU A 83 8.77 3.11 15.42
CA GLU A 83 8.09 3.85 14.34
C GLU A 83 7.42 2.93 13.32
N ILE A 84 8.02 1.78 13.00
CA ILE A 84 7.51 0.84 11.97
C ILE A 84 6.74 -0.34 12.61
N GLY A 85 7.06 -0.74 13.84
CA GLY A 85 6.41 -1.87 14.52
C GLY A 85 5.31 -1.41 15.49
N VAL A 86 5.68 -0.64 16.50
CA VAL A 86 4.78 -0.30 17.62
C VAL A 86 3.74 0.76 17.23
N PHE A 87 4.15 1.80 16.50
CA PHE A 87 3.25 2.89 16.12
C PHE A 87 2.04 2.40 15.30
N PRO A 88 2.22 1.57 14.25
CA PRO A 88 1.09 1.04 13.50
C PRO A 88 0.23 0.10 14.32
N LEU A 89 0.82 -0.73 15.19
CA LEU A 89 0.07 -1.59 16.10
C LEU A 89 -0.91 -0.79 16.96
N ILE A 90 -0.46 0.30 17.59
CA ILE A 90 -1.34 1.17 18.40
C ILE A 90 -2.46 1.74 17.56
N CYS A 91 -2.15 2.22 16.35
CA CYS A 91 -3.17 2.71 15.42
C CYS A 91 -4.18 1.61 15.02
N GLY A 92 -3.72 0.38 14.80
CA GLY A 92 -4.57 -0.75 14.46
C GLY A 92 -5.52 -1.13 15.59
N TRP A 93 -5.01 -1.30 16.81
CA TRP A 93 -5.83 -1.56 18.00
C TRP A 93 -6.85 -0.45 18.24
N TRP A 94 -6.44 0.80 18.05
CA TRP A 94 -7.34 1.93 18.16
C TRP A 94 -8.50 1.86 17.16
N LEU A 95 -8.19 1.55 15.89
CA LEU A 95 -9.21 1.37 14.86
C LEU A 95 -10.15 0.20 15.15
N ASP A 96 -9.63 -0.92 15.67
CA ASP A 96 -10.48 -2.06 16.05
C ASP A 96 -11.47 -1.68 17.15
N ILE A 97 -10.99 -1.01 18.22
CA ILE A 97 -11.84 -0.51 19.32
C ILE A 97 -12.92 0.44 18.78
N CYS A 98 -12.56 1.33 17.86
CA CYS A 98 -13.52 2.23 17.24
C CYS A 98 -14.54 1.52 16.33
N SER A 99 -14.23 0.30 15.86
CA SER A 99 -15.08 -0.47 14.97
C SER A 99 -15.94 -1.51 15.68
N LEU A 100 -15.75 -1.75 16.99
CA LEU A 100 -16.49 -2.75 17.76
C LEU A 100 -18.01 -2.59 17.65
N GLU A 101 -18.51 -1.36 17.77
CA GLU A 101 -19.95 -1.07 17.62
C GLU A 101 -20.46 -1.29 16.19
N MET A 102 -19.58 -1.20 15.18
CA MET A 102 -19.95 -1.45 13.78
C MET A 102 -20.09 -2.96 13.50
N PHE A 103 -19.32 -3.80 14.21
CA PHE A 103 -19.30 -5.25 14.03
C PHE A 103 -20.12 -6.03 15.07
N ASP A 104 -20.84 -5.34 15.97
CA ASP A 104 -21.62 -5.92 17.07
C ASP A 104 -20.79 -6.90 17.93
N ALA A 105 -19.49 -6.60 18.08
CA ALA A 105 -18.52 -7.41 18.80
C ALA A 105 -18.16 -6.74 20.13
N SER A 106 -18.02 -7.53 21.20
CA SER A 106 -17.59 -7.02 22.49
C SER A 106 -16.06 -7.07 22.65
N LEU A 107 -15.50 -6.26 23.56
CA LEU A 107 -14.09 -6.35 23.94
C LEU A 107 -13.71 -7.76 24.43
N LYS A 108 -14.68 -8.48 25.03
CA LYS A 108 -14.48 -9.84 25.51
C LYS A 108 -14.33 -10.86 24.37
N ASP A 109 -15.05 -10.68 23.26
CA ASP A 109 -14.92 -11.54 22.08
C ASP A 109 -13.56 -11.34 21.39
N ARG A 110 -13.02 -10.12 21.45
CA ARG A 110 -11.66 -9.81 20.99
C ARG A 110 -10.59 -10.38 21.90
N GLU A 111 -10.79 -10.35 23.21
CA GLU A 111 -9.91 -11.01 24.17
C GLU A 111 -9.82 -12.52 23.88
N LEU A 112 -10.96 -13.19 23.68
CA LEU A 112 -11.02 -14.62 23.29
C LEU A 112 -10.34 -14.89 21.93
N SER A 113 -10.51 -13.98 20.98
CA SER A 113 -9.84 -14.06 19.66
C SER A 113 -8.32 -13.90 19.78
N PHE A 114 -7.87 -13.02 20.69
CA PHE A 114 -6.45 -12.81 20.97
C PHE A 114 -5.83 -14.00 21.70
N GLU A 115 -6.52 -14.59 22.67
CA GLU A 115 -6.06 -15.80 23.37
C GLU A 115 -5.95 -17.02 22.44
N SER A 116 -6.90 -17.17 21.51
CA SER A 116 -6.91 -18.30 20.56
C SER A 116 -5.82 -18.18 19.49
N ALA A 117 -5.54 -16.97 18.98
CA ALA A 117 -4.54 -16.73 17.94
C ALA A 117 -3.79 -15.39 18.13
N PRO A 118 -2.85 -15.30 19.09
CA PRO A 118 -2.20 -14.03 19.46
C PRO A 118 -1.33 -13.48 18.33
N GLY A 119 -0.59 -14.33 17.62
CA GLY A 119 0.28 -13.92 16.52
C GLY A 119 -0.50 -13.33 15.34
N THR A 120 -1.57 -14.02 14.92
CA THR A 120 -2.42 -13.59 13.79
C THR A 120 -3.16 -12.31 14.11
N THR A 121 -3.76 -12.20 15.30
CA THR A 121 -4.44 -10.97 15.72
C THR A 121 -3.49 -9.79 15.78
N MET A 122 -2.28 -9.94 16.35
CA MET A 122 -1.30 -8.87 16.37
C MET A 122 -0.83 -8.46 14.96
N PHE A 123 -0.60 -9.44 14.08
CA PHE A 123 -0.24 -9.18 12.68
C PHE A 123 -1.34 -8.41 11.93
N LEU A 124 -2.60 -8.78 12.09
CA LEU A 124 -3.73 -8.10 11.46
C LEU A 124 -3.88 -6.66 11.94
N HIS A 125 -3.78 -6.41 13.26
CA HIS A 125 -3.79 -5.05 13.80
C HIS A 125 -2.60 -4.24 13.28
N TRP A 126 -1.40 -4.82 13.21
CA TRP A 126 -0.24 -4.15 12.64
C TRP A 126 -0.45 -3.80 11.16
N LEU A 127 -0.97 -4.74 10.36
CA LEU A 127 -1.23 -4.56 8.94
C LEU A 127 -2.24 -3.43 8.68
N VAL A 128 -3.40 -3.48 9.33
CA VAL A 128 -4.44 -2.44 9.24
C VAL A 128 -3.89 -1.09 9.72
N GLY A 129 -3.12 -1.10 10.80
CA GLY A 129 -2.42 0.07 11.31
C GLY A 129 -1.43 0.66 10.31
N MET A 130 -0.64 -0.17 9.62
CA MET A 130 0.34 0.28 8.62
C MET A 130 -0.34 0.93 7.42
N VAL A 131 -1.42 0.31 6.95
CA VAL A 131 -2.27 0.85 5.88
C VAL A 131 -2.84 2.22 6.29
N TYR A 132 -3.35 2.35 7.52
CA TYR A 132 -3.83 3.62 8.06
C TYR A 132 -2.73 4.71 8.11
N VAL A 133 -1.53 4.36 8.60
CA VAL A 133 -0.39 5.29 8.67
C VAL A 133 -0.01 5.78 7.26
N PHE A 134 -0.02 4.88 6.28
CA PHE A 134 0.24 5.22 4.88
C PHE A 134 -0.81 6.18 4.29
N TYR A 135 -2.11 5.96 4.57
CA TYR A 135 -3.17 6.88 4.15
C TYR A 135 -3.06 8.24 4.78
N PHE A 136 -2.79 8.27 6.08
CA PHE A 136 -2.59 9.52 6.79
C PHE A 136 -1.41 10.30 6.20
N ALA A 137 -0.27 9.63 5.94
CA ALA A 137 0.89 10.27 5.32
C ALA A 137 0.58 10.81 3.92
N SER A 138 -0.12 10.02 3.09
CA SER A 138 -0.56 10.42 1.76
C SER A 138 -1.51 11.63 1.79
N PHE A 139 -2.41 11.68 2.77
CA PHE A 139 -3.30 12.82 2.99
C PHE A 139 -2.54 14.09 3.40
N ILE A 140 -1.54 13.99 4.28
CA ILE A 140 -0.68 15.12 4.63
C ILE A 140 0.09 15.65 3.42
N LEU A 141 0.59 14.76 2.55
CA LEU A 141 1.25 15.15 1.30
C LEU A 141 0.29 15.90 0.37
N LEU A 142 -0.95 15.42 0.23
CA LEU A 142 -1.98 16.11 -0.55
C LEU A 142 -2.30 17.49 0.04
N LEU A 143 -2.42 17.60 1.36
CA LEU A 143 -2.62 18.88 2.03
C LEU A 143 -1.48 19.86 1.77
N ARG A 144 -0.22 19.40 1.73
CA ARG A 144 0.94 20.24 1.40
C ARG A 144 0.94 20.75 -0.03
N GLU A 145 0.30 20.03 -0.95
CA GLU A 145 0.15 20.51 -2.33
C GLU A 145 -0.94 21.58 -2.50
N VAL A 146 -1.89 21.65 -1.57
CA VAL A 146 -3.01 22.60 -1.62
C VAL A 146 -2.73 23.83 -0.76
N LEU A 147 -2.17 23.60 0.43
CA LEU A 147 -1.87 24.64 1.41
C LEU A 147 -0.49 25.25 1.15
N ARG A 148 -0.36 26.52 1.50
CA ARG A 148 0.90 27.25 1.44
C ARG A 148 1.98 26.58 2.31
N PRO A 149 3.25 26.49 1.85
CA PRO A 149 4.33 25.73 2.51
C PRO A 149 4.72 26.13 3.95
N GLY A 150 4.17 27.21 4.52
CA GLY A 150 4.39 27.61 5.93
C GLY A 150 3.28 27.20 6.91
N VAL A 151 2.11 26.77 6.43
CA VAL A 151 0.93 26.51 7.29
C VAL A 151 1.13 25.22 8.11
N LEU A 152 1.69 24.19 7.49
CA LEU A 152 1.95 22.88 8.08
C LEU A 152 3.37 22.76 8.64
N TRP A 153 3.90 23.82 9.25
CA TRP A 153 5.26 23.86 9.79
C TRP A 153 5.50 22.83 10.92
N PHE A 154 4.44 22.43 11.62
CA PHE A 154 4.50 21.45 12.71
C PHE A 154 4.54 20.00 12.22
N LEU A 155 4.09 19.74 10.99
CA LEU A 155 4.17 18.44 10.35
C LEU A 155 5.49 18.31 9.61
N ARG A 156 6.04 17.09 9.52
CA ARG A 156 7.27 16.78 8.79
C ARG A 156 7.02 16.78 7.28
N ASN A 157 7.95 17.30 6.48
CA ASN A 157 7.90 17.21 5.03
C ASN A 157 8.62 15.92 4.59
N LEU A 158 7.89 14.95 4.03
CA LEU A 158 8.45 13.65 3.63
C LEU A 158 9.03 13.68 2.20
N ASN A 159 8.77 14.73 1.42
CA ASN A 159 9.19 14.86 0.02
C ASN A 159 10.40 15.78 -0.17
N ASP A 160 11.05 16.19 0.92
CA ASP A 160 12.27 17.01 0.83
C ASP A 160 13.43 16.11 0.37
N PRO A 161 14.13 16.38 -0.75
CA PRO A 161 15.21 15.53 -1.25
C PRO A 161 16.38 15.38 -0.27
N ASP A 162 16.54 16.32 0.68
CA ASP A 162 17.54 16.25 1.75
C ASP A 162 17.08 15.39 2.95
N PHE A 163 15.86 14.87 2.90
CA PHE A 163 15.27 14.09 3.98
C PHE A 163 15.67 12.63 3.95
N ASN A 164 16.61 12.27 4.83
CA ASN A 164 16.88 10.88 5.16
C ASN A 164 16.28 10.53 6.53
N PRO A 165 15.32 9.59 6.63
CA PRO A 165 14.64 9.27 7.89
C PRO A 165 15.62 8.80 8.99
N VAL A 166 16.62 8.03 8.59
CA VAL A 166 17.70 7.55 9.48
C VAL A 166 18.55 8.72 9.99
N GLN A 167 18.84 9.71 9.16
CA GLN A 167 19.64 10.87 9.54
C GLN A 167 18.90 11.73 10.57
N GLU A 168 17.60 11.92 10.41
CA GLU A 168 16.79 12.64 11.39
C GLU A 168 16.74 11.90 12.75
N MET A 169 16.60 10.57 12.75
CA MET A 169 16.61 9.74 13.97
C MET A 169 17.96 9.81 14.72
N ILE A 170 19.07 10.04 14.01
CA ILE A 170 20.38 10.24 14.61
C ILE A 170 20.42 11.59 15.33
N HIS A 171 20.01 12.67 14.67
CA HIS A 171 20.23 14.04 15.15
C HIS A 171 19.28 14.51 16.25
N LEU A 172 18.04 14.02 16.31
CA LEU A 172 17.07 14.52 17.28
C LEU A 172 17.08 13.71 18.61
N PRO A 173 16.83 14.37 19.74
CA PRO A 173 16.75 13.70 21.03
C PRO A 173 15.47 12.88 21.17
N ILE A 174 15.53 11.75 21.90
CA ILE A 174 14.45 10.76 22.03
C ILE A 174 13.13 11.41 22.53
N TYR A 175 13.21 12.35 23.48
CA TYR A 175 12.03 13.04 24.02
C TYR A 175 11.22 13.79 22.94
N ARG A 176 11.89 14.29 21.89
CA ARG A 176 11.23 15.02 20.81
C ARG A 176 10.50 14.08 19.87
N HIS A 177 11.04 12.89 19.62
CA HIS A 177 10.34 11.82 18.92
C HIS A 177 9.12 11.34 19.73
N LEU A 178 9.30 11.11 21.04
CA LEU A 178 8.21 10.66 21.92
C LEU A 178 7.08 11.70 22.01
N ARG A 179 7.39 12.99 22.13
CA ARG A 179 6.39 14.06 22.11
C ARG A 179 5.62 14.11 20.78
N ARG A 180 6.32 13.99 19.65
CA ARG A 180 5.69 13.97 18.31
C ARG A 180 4.79 12.75 18.15
N PHE A 181 5.23 11.60 18.66
CA PHE A 181 4.46 10.36 18.68
C PHE A 181 3.17 10.53 19.49
N ILE A 182 3.25 11.05 20.72
CA ILE A 182 2.08 11.29 21.57
C ILE A 182 1.11 12.29 20.92
N LEU A 183 1.63 13.40 20.37
CA LEU A 183 0.81 14.38 19.65
C LEU A 183 0.12 13.78 18.42
N SER A 184 0.83 12.91 17.68
CA SER A 184 0.26 12.17 16.55
C SER A 184 -0.85 11.21 17.01
N VAL A 185 -0.65 10.46 18.09
CA VAL A 185 -1.66 9.55 18.64
C VAL A 185 -2.89 10.35 19.08
N VAL A 186 -2.72 11.36 19.93
CA VAL A 186 -3.83 12.18 20.49
C VAL A 186 -4.62 12.91 19.39
N SER A 187 -3.92 13.53 18.42
CA SER A 187 -4.57 14.25 17.32
C SER A 187 -5.36 13.33 16.38
N LYS A 188 -4.95 12.07 16.23
CA LYS A 188 -5.59 11.08 15.36
C LYS A 188 -6.71 10.31 16.07
N CYS A 189 -6.57 10.14 17.37
CA CYS A 189 -7.51 9.41 18.22
C CYS A 189 -8.78 10.24 18.56
N SER A 190 -8.65 11.56 18.68
CA SER A 190 -9.72 12.44 19.17
C SER A 190 -11.01 12.52 18.32
N PRO A 191 -10.97 12.64 16.97
CA PRO A 191 -12.20 12.84 16.18
C PRO A 191 -13.10 11.59 16.08
N LEU A 192 -12.50 10.40 16.06
CA LEU A 192 -13.27 9.14 16.03
C LEU A 192 -14.00 8.88 17.35
N LEU A 193 -13.40 9.26 18.48
CA LEU A 193 -14.01 9.08 19.80
C LEU A 193 -15.27 9.95 19.98
N GLU A 194 -15.28 11.17 19.41
CA GLU A 194 -16.46 12.04 19.42
C GLU A 194 -17.60 11.49 18.54
N THR A 195 -17.28 10.76 17.48
CA THR A 195 -18.28 10.16 16.58
C THR A 195 -18.94 8.92 17.20
N LEU A 196 -18.21 8.15 18.00
CA LEU A 196 -18.75 7.04 18.81
C LEU A 196 -19.59 7.55 19.98
N PHE A 197 -19.08 8.52 20.76
CA PHE A 197 -19.80 9.01 21.94
C PHE A 197 -21.08 9.82 21.60
N LYS A 198 -21.14 10.43 20.41
CA LYS A 198 -22.36 11.07 19.87
C LYS A 198 -23.15 10.18 18.90
N GLY A 199 -22.57 9.06 18.45
CA GLY A 199 -23.16 8.04 17.57
C GLY A 199 -24.22 7.18 18.24
N SER A 200 -24.67 7.57 19.43
CA SER A 200 -25.81 7.00 20.13
C SER A 200 -27.21 7.55 19.74
N PRO A 201 -27.55 8.04 18.52
CA PRO A 201 -28.96 8.25 18.19
C PRO A 201 -29.67 6.94 17.76
N LEU A 202 -28.99 5.79 17.78
CA LEU A 202 -29.63 4.47 17.59
C LEU A 202 -30.25 3.89 18.86
N ASN A 203 -29.87 4.38 20.05
CA ASN A 203 -30.49 3.96 21.32
C ASN A 203 -31.65 4.83 21.81
N LEU A 204 -31.95 5.96 21.14
CA LEU A 204 -33.13 6.76 21.48
C LEU A 204 -34.40 6.40 20.68
N ASN A 205 -34.26 5.69 19.56
CA ASN A 205 -35.42 5.20 18.78
C ASN A 205 -35.74 3.71 19.01
N SER A 206 -34.99 3.03 19.88
CA SER A 206 -35.23 1.61 20.22
C SER A 206 -36.46 1.36 21.10
N LYS A 207 -37.20 2.41 21.51
CA LYS A 207 -38.49 2.26 22.20
C LYS A 207 -39.71 2.29 21.26
N LYS A 208 -39.54 2.42 19.93
CA LYS A 208 -40.67 2.50 19.00
C LYS A 208 -40.64 1.56 17.80
N LEU A 209 -39.70 0.61 17.77
CA LEU A 209 -39.68 -0.43 16.73
C LEU A 209 -39.28 -1.78 17.32
N ASP A 210 -40.08 -2.25 18.30
CA ASP A 210 -40.08 -3.66 18.70
C ASP A 210 -40.69 -4.47 17.55
N GLY A 211 -39.82 -5.17 16.81
CA GLY A 211 -40.25 -6.06 15.73
C GLY A 211 -39.14 -6.66 14.89
N ARG A 212 -37.88 -6.20 15.00
CA ARG A 212 -36.78 -6.80 14.23
C ARG A 212 -35.42 -6.63 14.88
N LYS A 213 -35.17 -7.35 15.96
CA LYS A 213 -33.81 -7.57 16.48
C LYS A 213 -33.61 -9.07 16.69
N ASN A 214 -32.81 -9.68 15.82
CA ASN A 214 -32.14 -10.97 16.02
C ASN A 214 -31.00 -11.07 15.01
N TYR A 215 -29.90 -10.37 15.28
CA TYR A 215 -28.66 -10.51 14.52
C TYR A 215 -27.56 -11.01 15.45
N SER A 216 -27.67 -12.25 15.90
CA SER A 216 -26.50 -13.00 16.36
C SER A 216 -25.68 -13.41 15.14
N MET A 217 -24.41 -13.00 15.11
CA MET A 217 -23.36 -13.60 14.28
C MET A 217 -22.95 -14.93 14.92
N LEU A 218 -23.01 -16.02 14.17
CA LEU A 218 -22.35 -17.28 14.52
C LEU A 218 -21.19 -17.44 13.55
N PHE A 219 -19.97 -17.37 14.07
CA PHE A 219 -18.72 -17.57 13.34
C PHE A 219 -18.49 -19.07 13.17
N ASP A 220 -18.44 -19.57 11.93
CA ASP A 220 -18.01 -20.95 11.68
C ASP A 220 -17.43 -21.16 10.27
N ALA A 221 -16.38 -20.39 9.92
CA ALA A 221 -15.35 -20.77 8.93
C ALA A 221 -14.21 -19.72 8.85
N PRO A 222 -13.22 -19.75 9.77
CA PRO A 222 -12.23 -18.68 9.92
C PRO A 222 -11.21 -18.54 8.78
N VAL A 223 -11.08 -19.53 7.89
CA VAL A 223 -10.01 -19.53 6.86
C VAL A 223 -10.48 -18.97 5.51
N SER A 224 -11.78 -19.06 5.19
CA SER A 224 -12.29 -18.57 3.89
C SER A 224 -12.58 -17.06 3.87
N GLU A 225 -12.84 -16.48 5.05
CA GLU A 225 -13.12 -15.05 5.19
C GLU A 225 -11.84 -14.21 5.02
N LEU A 226 -10.71 -14.66 5.58
CA LEU A 226 -9.45 -13.91 5.52
C LEU A 226 -8.92 -13.73 4.09
N SER A 227 -9.07 -14.75 3.22
CA SER A 227 -8.69 -14.65 1.80
C SER A 227 -9.57 -13.67 1.03
N LEU A 228 -10.86 -13.55 1.40
CA LEU A 228 -11.78 -12.62 0.76
C LEU A 228 -11.50 -11.18 1.22
N GLU A 229 -11.26 -11.00 2.51
CA GLU A 229 -10.91 -9.70 3.09
C GLU A 229 -9.56 -9.19 2.58
N LEU A 230 -8.56 -10.07 2.43
CA LEU A 230 -7.27 -9.72 1.83
C LEU A 230 -7.38 -9.46 0.33
N LEU A 231 -8.23 -10.19 -0.40
CA LEU A 231 -8.50 -9.92 -1.81
C LEU A 231 -9.23 -8.59 -2.00
N LEU A 232 -10.16 -8.26 -1.10
CA LEU A 232 -10.78 -6.93 -1.04
C LEU A 232 -9.68 -5.88 -0.77
N LEU A 233 -8.87 -6.05 0.28
CA LEU A 233 -7.81 -5.11 0.64
C LEU A 233 -6.72 -4.97 -0.44
N GLN A 234 -6.43 -6.00 -1.22
CA GLN A 234 -5.33 -6.01 -2.19
C GLN A 234 -5.76 -5.71 -3.63
N VAL A 235 -7.03 -5.92 -3.98
CA VAL A 235 -7.57 -5.62 -5.32
C VAL A 235 -8.42 -4.36 -5.31
N VAL A 236 -9.31 -4.19 -4.32
CA VAL A 236 -10.22 -3.04 -4.24
C VAL A 236 -9.48 -1.78 -3.83
N LEU A 237 -8.61 -1.90 -2.82
CA LEU A 237 -7.94 -0.73 -2.26
C LEU A 237 -6.97 -0.09 -3.27
N PRO A 238 -6.06 -0.83 -3.95
CA PRO A 238 -5.20 -0.22 -4.96
C PRO A 238 -5.99 0.27 -6.17
N ALA A 239 -7.04 -0.44 -6.62
CA ALA A 239 -7.87 0.01 -7.74
C ALA A 239 -8.60 1.33 -7.47
N LEU A 240 -9.02 1.60 -6.23
CA LEU A 240 -9.62 2.88 -5.82
C LEU A 240 -8.58 4.01 -5.73
N LEU A 241 -7.32 3.68 -5.43
CA LEU A 241 -6.26 4.65 -5.10
C LEU A 241 -5.31 4.97 -6.26
N GLU A 242 -5.07 4.00 -7.14
CA GLU A 242 -4.11 4.08 -8.24
C GLU A 242 -4.70 4.83 -9.45
N GLN A 243 -5.98 5.18 -9.42
CA GLN A 243 -6.55 6.12 -10.38
C GLN A 243 -6.14 7.54 -10.00
N GLY A 244 -5.10 8.09 -10.63
CA GLY A 244 -4.64 9.47 -10.42
C GLY A 244 -5.73 10.56 -10.49
N HIS A 245 -6.87 10.27 -11.13
CA HIS A 245 -8.07 11.11 -11.10
C HIS A 245 -8.71 11.28 -9.72
N THR A 246 -8.70 10.26 -8.84
CA THR A 246 -9.28 10.37 -7.48
C THR A 246 -8.45 11.31 -6.62
N ARG A 247 -7.12 11.22 -6.69
CA ARG A 247 -6.20 12.17 -6.04
C ARG A 247 -6.45 13.60 -6.52
N GLN A 248 -6.64 13.81 -7.82
CA GLN A 248 -6.87 15.15 -8.36
C GLN A 248 -8.25 15.70 -7.99
N TRP A 249 -9.28 14.85 -7.94
CA TRP A 249 -10.60 15.23 -7.44
C TRP A 249 -10.56 15.56 -5.95
N LEU A 250 -9.87 14.75 -5.14
CA LEU A 250 -9.67 15.01 -3.71
C LEU A 250 -8.89 16.31 -3.50
N LYS A 251 -7.86 16.58 -4.30
CA LYS A 251 -7.14 17.86 -4.32
C LYS A 251 -8.07 19.03 -4.64
N GLY A 252 -8.94 18.88 -5.64
CA GLY A 252 -9.96 19.87 -5.99
C GLY A 252 -10.95 20.13 -4.85
N LEU A 253 -11.43 19.08 -4.19
CA LEU A 253 -12.35 19.16 -3.05
C LEU A 253 -11.69 19.85 -1.86
N VAL A 254 -10.48 19.43 -1.49
CA VAL A 254 -9.70 20.04 -0.40
C VAL A 254 -9.44 21.51 -0.73
N ARG A 255 -9.07 21.85 -1.98
CA ARG A 255 -8.90 23.24 -2.41
C ARG A 255 -10.19 24.04 -2.27
N ALA A 256 -11.31 23.53 -2.76
CA ALA A 256 -12.62 24.19 -2.65
C ALA A 256 -13.03 24.42 -1.19
N TRP A 257 -12.77 23.46 -0.31
CA TRP A 257 -12.99 23.61 1.13
C TRP A 257 -12.07 24.67 1.73
N THR A 258 -10.76 24.65 1.42
CA THR A 258 -9.81 25.65 1.94
C THR A 258 -10.11 27.06 1.47
N VAL A 259 -10.59 27.23 0.23
CA VAL A 259 -11.02 28.52 -0.32
C VAL A 259 -12.28 28.99 0.41
N THR A 260 -13.29 28.14 0.53
CA THR A 260 -14.54 28.47 1.25
C THR A 260 -14.27 28.83 2.71
N ALA A 261 -13.50 28.01 3.43
CA ALA A 261 -13.11 28.27 4.81
C ALA A 261 -12.25 29.53 4.94
N GLY A 262 -11.32 29.74 4.00
CA GLY A 262 -10.46 30.92 3.92
C GLY A 262 -11.23 32.21 3.70
N TYR A 263 -12.30 32.20 2.90
CA TYR A 263 -13.19 33.35 2.72
C TYR A 263 -14.09 33.61 3.94
N ILE A 264 -14.71 32.57 4.50
CA ILE A 264 -15.60 32.70 5.68
C ILE A 264 -14.84 33.27 6.89
N LEU A 265 -13.57 32.86 7.06
CA LEU A 265 -12.73 33.25 8.19
C LEU A 265 -11.78 34.41 7.87
N ASP A 266 -11.77 34.89 6.62
CA ASP A 266 -10.85 35.91 6.12
C ASP A 266 -9.38 35.54 6.45
N LEU A 267 -9.04 34.28 6.16
CA LEU A 267 -7.73 33.63 6.31
C LEU A 267 -7.16 33.17 4.96
N HIS A 268 -7.74 33.61 3.84
CA HIS A 268 -7.35 33.23 2.49
C HIS A 268 -5.84 33.46 2.22
N SER A 269 -5.32 34.67 2.49
CA SER A 269 -3.90 35.03 2.35
C SER A 269 -2.97 34.16 3.23
N TYR A 270 -3.45 33.68 4.39
CA TYR A 270 -2.68 32.78 5.25
C TYR A 270 -2.63 31.34 4.70
N LEU A 271 -3.75 30.80 4.22
CA LEU A 271 -3.89 29.40 3.81
C LEU A 271 -3.39 29.12 2.39
N LEU A 272 -3.73 29.99 1.43
CA LEU A 272 -3.41 29.81 0.00
C LEU A 272 -2.32 30.78 -0.51
N GLY A 273 -2.04 31.86 0.22
CA GLY A 273 -1.21 32.96 -0.29
C GLY A 273 -1.98 33.89 -1.21
N ASP A 274 -1.41 35.07 -1.48
CA ASP A 274 -2.02 36.04 -2.40
C ASP A 274 -1.63 35.69 -3.84
N GLN A 275 -2.63 35.38 -4.66
CA GLN A 275 -2.42 34.82 -6.00
C GLN A 275 -1.89 35.85 -7.00
N GLU A 276 -2.08 37.15 -6.72
CA GLU A 276 -1.65 38.28 -7.57
C GLU A 276 -0.13 38.46 -7.63
N ASP A 277 0.61 38.10 -6.58
CA ASP A 277 2.08 38.25 -6.55
C ASP A 277 2.80 37.16 -7.37
N ASN A 278 2.19 35.97 -7.52
CA ASN A 278 2.77 34.89 -8.31
C ASN A 278 2.64 35.14 -9.83
N ASP A 279 1.52 35.70 -10.30
CA ASP A 279 1.33 36.02 -11.72
C ASP A 279 2.21 37.21 -12.16
N ASN A 280 2.41 38.20 -11.27
CA ASN A 280 3.33 39.32 -11.53
C ASN A 280 4.81 38.90 -11.53
N ASN A 281 5.23 38.02 -10.61
CA ASN A 281 6.60 37.48 -10.59
C ASN A 281 6.86 36.50 -11.74
N ALA A 282 5.89 35.66 -12.11
CA ALA A 282 6.00 34.76 -13.26
C ALA A 282 6.10 35.54 -14.58
N ASN A 283 5.34 36.62 -14.74
CA ASN A 283 5.46 37.51 -15.89
C ASN A 283 6.80 38.26 -15.93
N GLN A 284 7.34 38.70 -14.77
CA GLN A 284 8.68 39.32 -14.72
C GLN A 284 9.81 38.31 -15.00
N GLN A 285 9.71 37.07 -14.52
CA GLN A 285 10.69 36.01 -14.83
C GLN A 285 10.60 35.53 -16.28
N ALA A 286 9.40 35.40 -16.86
CA ALA A 286 9.24 35.10 -18.27
C ALA A 286 9.81 36.21 -19.17
N ASN A 287 9.65 37.47 -18.77
CA ASN A 287 10.20 38.60 -19.51
C ASN A 287 11.74 38.68 -19.40
N ASN A 288 12.31 38.31 -18.24
CA ASN A 288 13.76 38.21 -18.05
C ASN A 288 14.38 37.01 -18.80
N ASN A 289 13.70 35.86 -18.85
CA ASN A 289 14.15 34.70 -19.61
C ASN A 289 14.09 34.94 -21.12
N ASN A 290 13.06 35.63 -21.63
CA ASN A 290 13.00 36.05 -23.03
C ASN A 290 14.15 37.00 -23.41
N ASN A 291 14.53 37.93 -22.51
CA ASN A 291 15.68 38.80 -22.72
C ASN A 291 17.03 38.06 -22.66
N GLN A 292 17.14 36.96 -21.92
CA GLN A 292 18.34 36.11 -21.92
C GLN A 292 18.40 35.19 -23.15
N GLN A 293 17.27 34.67 -23.63
CA GLN A 293 17.20 33.89 -24.88
C GLN A 293 17.51 34.72 -26.12
N ALA A 294 17.13 35.99 -26.14
CA ALA A 294 17.53 36.92 -27.21
C ALA A 294 19.05 37.16 -27.26
N ARG A 295 19.76 36.97 -26.13
CA ARG A 295 21.22 37.19 -26.01
C ARG A 295 22.05 35.93 -26.31
N ASN A 296 21.43 34.74 -26.27
CA ASN A 296 22.09 33.43 -26.44
C ASN A 296 21.78 32.74 -27.78
N ASN A 297 21.47 33.50 -28.84
CA ASN A 297 21.37 32.98 -30.21
C ASN A 297 22.76 32.71 -30.85
N ALA A 298 23.62 31.97 -30.15
CA ALA A 298 24.82 31.37 -30.70
C ALA A 298 24.66 29.84 -30.67
N ILE A 299 24.25 29.30 -31.82
CA ILE A 299 24.42 27.90 -32.31
C ILE A 299 23.91 26.78 -31.36
N PRO A 300 22.82 26.05 -31.71
CA PRO A 300 22.34 24.95 -30.89
C PRO A 300 23.21 23.70 -31.08
N VAL A 301 23.88 23.24 -30.02
CA VAL A 301 24.43 21.88 -29.94
C VAL A 301 23.31 20.93 -29.52
N VAL A 302 22.96 20.02 -30.42
CA VAL A 302 21.93 18.99 -30.22
C VAL A 302 22.46 17.95 -29.22
N GLY A 303 21.95 17.94 -27.98
CA GLY A 303 22.29 16.86 -27.03
C GLY A 303 21.79 16.99 -25.57
N GLU A 304 21.48 18.19 -25.07
CA GLU A 304 21.31 18.39 -23.60
C GLU A 304 19.86 18.41 -23.07
N GLY A 305 18.85 18.22 -23.93
CA GLY A 305 17.44 18.38 -23.53
C GLY A 305 16.96 17.38 -22.45
N LEU A 306 17.52 16.17 -22.41
CA LEU A 306 17.05 15.13 -21.49
C LEU A 306 17.65 15.27 -20.07
N HIS A 307 18.88 15.74 -19.96
CA HIS A 307 19.53 16.00 -18.66
C HIS A 307 18.98 17.28 -18.01
N ALA A 308 18.75 18.34 -18.80
CA ALA A 308 18.13 19.57 -18.31
C ALA A 308 16.68 19.35 -17.85
N ALA A 309 15.91 18.51 -18.55
CA ALA A 309 14.56 18.13 -18.13
C ALA A 309 14.56 17.29 -16.84
N HIS A 310 15.54 16.38 -16.68
CA HIS A 310 15.68 15.57 -15.46
C HIS A 310 16.11 16.43 -14.26
N GLN A 311 16.98 17.42 -14.49
CA GLN A 311 17.44 18.35 -13.45
C GLN A 311 16.34 19.37 -13.06
N ALA A 312 15.46 19.75 -13.99
CA ALA A 312 14.28 20.58 -13.70
C ALA A 312 13.21 19.86 -12.86
N ILE A 313 13.07 18.53 -13.02
CA ILE A 313 12.14 17.72 -12.19
C ILE A 313 12.68 17.58 -10.75
N LEU A 314 14.00 17.45 -10.58
CA LEU A 314 14.64 17.39 -9.26
C LEU A 314 14.61 18.73 -8.50
N GLN A 315 14.50 19.87 -9.19
CA GLN A 315 14.49 21.21 -8.59
C GLN A 315 13.10 21.78 -8.30
N GLN A 316 12.00 21.03 -8.50
CA GLN A 316 10.65 21.50 -8.11
C GLN A 316 10.44 21.68 -6.60
N GLY A 317 11.41 21.31 -5.76
CA GLY A 317 11.39 21.49 -4.30
C GLY A 317 12.41 22.53 -3.81
N GLY A 318 12.45 23.74 -4.38
CA GLY A 318 13.32 24.81 -3.89
C GLY A 318 13.07 25.17 -2.41
N PRO A 319 14.07 25.72 -1.69
CA PRO A 319 13.94 26.07 -0.29
C PRO A 319 12.80 27.07 -0.11
N VAL A 320 11.82 26.67 0.70
CA VAL A 320 10.60 27.45 1.00
C VAL A 320 10.95 28.70 1.80
N GLY A 321 11.36 29.76 1.09
CA GLY A 321 11.50 31.09 1.65
C GLY A 321 10.20 31.55 2.30
N PHE A 322 10.30 32.37 3.34
CA PHE A 322 9.15 32.98 4.01
C PHE A 322 8.38 33.85 3.01
N GLN A 323 7.26 33.35 2.49
CA GLN A 323 6.30 34.18 1.77
C GLN A 323 5.62 35.16 2.75
N PRO A 324 5.45 36.44 2.41
CA PRO A 324 4.66 37.35 3.22
C PRO A 324 3.18 36.89 3.22
N TYR A 325 2.46 37.14 4.32
CA TYR A 325 1.01 36.97 4.39
C TYR A 325 0.39 38.09 5.22
N HIS A 326 -0.84 38.45 4.87
CA HIS A 326 -1.58 39.46 5.62
C HIS A 326 -2.16 38.86 6.91
N ARG A 327 -1.81 39.44 8.07
CA ARG A 327 -2.34 39.00 9.37
C ARG A 327 -3.58 39.83 9.73
N PRO A 328 -4.80 39.26 9.70
CA PRO A 328 -6.01 39.98 10.07
C PRO A 328 -6.13 40.25 11.57
N MET A 329 -7.03 41.17 11.92
CA MET A 329 -7.37 41.47 13.32
C MET A 329 -7.98 40.24 14.01
N LYS A 330 -7.58 39.97 15.27
CA LYS A 330 -7.95 38.76 16.03
C LYS A 330 -7.51 37.43 15.39
N PHE A 331 -6.35 37.43 14.73
CA PHE A 331 -5.73 36.22 14.14
C PHE A 331 -5.80 34.93 14.98
N PRO A 332 -5.41 34.90 16.28
CA PRO A 332 -5.43 33.63 17.04
C PRO A 332 -6.84 33.07 17.22
N LEU A 333 -7.85 33.92 17.42
CA LEU A 333 -9.25 33.50 17.55
C LEU A 333 -9.75 32.86 16.25
N ARG A 334 -9.40 33.44 15.10
CA ARG A 334 -9.78 32.91 13.79
C ARG A 334 -9.09 31.57 13.49
N ILE A 335 -7.85 31.37 13.95
CA ILE A 335 -7.18 30.06 13.86
C ILE A 335 -7.88 29.02 14.74
N VAL A 336 -8.30 29.38 15.96
CA VAL A 336 -9.10 28.49 16.81
C VAL A 336 -10.44 28.15 16.14
N LEU A 337 -11.11 29.13 15.54
CA LEU A 337 -12.36 28.91 14.81
C LEU A 337 -12.15 28.06 13.55
N LEU A 338 -11.02 28.21 12.86
CA LEU A 338 -10.62 27.35 11.74
C LEU A 338 -10.45 25.89 12.20
N ILE A 339 -9.76 25.66 13.33
CA ILE A 339 -9.56 24.31 13.88
C ILE A 339 -10.92 23.70 14.28
N LEU A 340 -11.80 24.47 14.92
CA LEU A 340 -13.14 24.02 15.30
C LEU A 340 -14.00 23.71 14.07
N PHE A 341 -13.98 24.59 13.06
CA PHE A 341 -14.68 24.38 11.78
C PHE A 341 -14.14 23.16 11.04
N MET A 342 -12.82 22.95 11.03
CA MET A 342 -12.17 21.76 10.50
C MET A 342 -12.63 20.50 11.25
N CYS A 343 -12.68 20.54 12.59
CA CYS A 343 -13.16 19.40 13.38
C CYS A 343 -14.61 19.05 13.04
N VAL A 344 -15.52 20.03 13.03
CA VAL A 344 -16.94 19.82 12.71
C VAL A 344 -17.13 19.29 11.28
N THR A 345 -16.43 19.88 10.31
CA THR A 345 -16.52 19.45 8.90
C THR A 345 -15.93 18.06 8.68
N LEU A 346 -14.82 17.71 9.36
CA LEU A 346 -14.26 16.35 9.33
C LEU A 346 -15.17 15.33 10.01
N LEU A 347 -15.78 15.66 11.15
CA LEU A 347 -16.76 14.81 11.81
C LEU A 347 -17.96 14.53 10.89
N LEU A 348 -18.56 15.57 10.31
CA LEU A 348 -19.68 15.42 9.39
C LEU A 348 -19.30 14.63 8.13
N ALA A 349 -18.14 14.94 7.53
CA ALA A 349 -17.65 14.22 6.36
C ALA A 349 -17.38 12.75 6.67
N SER A 350 -16.80 12.44 7.83
CA SER A 350 -16.54 11.06 8.26
C SER A 350 -17.83 10.28 8.50
N LEU A 351 -18.83 10.92 9.14
CA LEU A 351 -20.14 10.33 9.35
C LEU A 351 -20.82 10.01 8.01
N VAL A 352 -20.81 10.95 7.06
CA VAL A 352 -21.39 10.72 5.72
C VAL A 352 -20.62 9.63 4.97
N CYS A 353 -19.29 9.67 5.01
CA CYS A 353 -18.44 8.70 4.30
C CYS A 353 -18.59 7.27 4.84
N LEU A 354 -18.91 7.10 6.13
CA LEU A 354 -19.14 5.78 6.71
C LEU A 354 -20.61 5.32 6.58
N THR A 355 -21.57 6.20 6.88
CA THR A 355 -22.99 5.82 6.92
C THR A 355 -23.62 5.66 5.54
N LEU A 356 -23.26 6.51 4.57
CA LEU A 356 -23.87 6.51 3.24
C LEU A 356 -23.55 5.20 2.49
N PRO A 357 -22.29 4.73 2.41
CA PRO A 357 -21.98 3.42 1.84
C PRO A 357 -22.73 2.27 2.51
N VAL A 358 -22.71 2.17 3.84
CA VAL A 358 -23.38 1.06 4.53
C VAL A 358 -24.89 1.07 4.29
N PHE A 359 -25.53 2.25 4.30
CA PHE A 359 -26.95 2.38 4.02
C PHE A 359 -27.29 1.98 2.58
N THR A 360 -26.56 2.51 1.60
CA THR A 360 -26.75 2.15 0.18
C THR A 360 -26.50 0.67 -0.07
N GLY A 361 -25.47 0.10 0.56
CA GLY A 361 -25.13 -1.31 0.48
C GLY A 361 -26.20 -2.22 1.06
N ARG A 362 -26.72 -1.91 2.26
CA ARG A 362 -27.83 -2.65 2.87
C ARG A 362 -29.10 -2.58 2.02
N TRP A 363 -29.40 -1.41 1.47
CA TRP A 363 -30.55 -1.25 0.56
C TRP A 363 -30.41 -2.12 -0.69
N LEU A 364 -29.23 -2.11 -1.33
CA LEU A 364 -28.97 -2.89 -2.53
C LEU A 364 -28.99 -4.40 -2.26
N MET A 365 -28.36 -4.85 -1.18
CA MET A 365 -28.34 -6.27 -0.81
C MET A 365 -29.72 -6.76 -0.36
N SER A 366 -30.52 -5.92 0.31
CA SER A 366 -31.91 -6.26 0.63
C SER A 366 -32.76 -6.49 -0.63
N PHE A 367 -32.46 -5.78 -1.72
CA PHE A 367 -33.14 -5.97 -3.00
C PHE A 367 -32.75 -7.29 -3.68
N TRP A 368 -31.48 -7.69 -3.59
CA TRP A 368 -30.97 -8.87 -4.32
C TRP A 368 -31.12 -10.20 -3.57
N THR A 369 -30.86 -10.20 -2.25
CA THR A 369 -30.74 -11.41 -1.41
C THR A 369 -31.89 -11.60 -0.43
N GLY A 370 -32.89 -10.71 -0.43
CA GLY A 370 -34.02 -10.77 0.49
C GLY A 370 -33.58 -10.65 1.96
N SER A 371 -34.03 -11.59 2.80
CA SER A 371 -33.77 -11.62 4.26
C SER A 371 -32.51 -12.40 4.67
N ALA A 372 -31.66 -12.81 3.73
CA ALA A 372 -30.44 -13.53 4.05
C ALA A 372 -29.45 -12.65 4.83
N LYS A 373 -28.83 -13.21 5.89
CA LYS A 373 -27.80 -12.52 6.68
C LYS A 373 -26.51 -12.48 5.87
N ILE A 374 -26.02 -11.28 5.57
CA ILE A 374 -24.78 -11.04 4.83
C ILE A 374 -23.84 -10.26 5.74
N HIS A 375 -22.53 -10.54 5.66
CA HIS A 375 -21.53 -9.78 6.41
C HIS A 375 -21.58 -8.29 6.09
N GLU A 376 -21.46 -7.49 7.14
CA GLU A 376 -21.50 -6.03 7.06
C GLU A 376 -20.33 -5.44 6.25
N LEU A 377 -19.22 -6.18 6.12
CA LEU A 377 -18.12 -5.77 5.27
C LEU A 377 -18.51 -5.80 3.78
N TYR A 378 -19.25 -6.81 3.33
CA TYR A 378 -19.70 -6.90 1.94
C TYR A 378 -20.73 -5.84 1.61
N THR A 379 -21.64 -5.53 2.54
CA THR A 379 -22.61 -4.46 2.37
C THR A 379 -21.90 -3.10 2.29
N ALA A 380 -20.96 -2.82 3.18
CA ALA A 380 -20.17 -1.59 3.17
C ALA A 380 -19.34 -1.42 1.88
N ALA A 381 -18.64 -2.46 1.45
CA ALA A 381 -17.84 -2.43 0.23
C ALA A 381 -18.69 -2.22 -1.03
N CYS A 382 -19.78 -2.98 -1.17
CA CYS A 382 -20.71 -2.85 -2.29
C CYS A 382 -21.33 -1.44 -2.34
N GLY A 383 -21.77 -0.93 -1.19
CA GLY A 383 -22.29 0.42 -1.08
C GLY A 383 -21.27 1.49 -1.46
N LEU A 384 -20.02 1.38 -0.99
CA LEU A 384 -18.96 2.32 -1.32
C LEU A 384 -18.72 2.39 -2.83
N TYR A 385 -18.74 1.24 -3.50
CA TYR A 385 -18.61 1.16 -4.95
C TYR A 385 -19.77 1.83 -5.69
N VAL A 386 -21.00 1.57 -5.25
CA VAL A 386 -22.19 2.21 -5.83
C VAL A 386 -22.10 3.72 -5.67
N CYS A 387 -21.79 4.21 -4.47
CA CYS A 387 -21.62 5.63 -4.21
C CYS A 387 -20.52 6.25 -5.09
N TRP A 388 -19.37 5.58 -5.19
CA TRP A 388 -18.26 6.04 -6.02
C TRP A 388 -18.63 6.09 -7.51
N LEU A 389 -19.27 5.04 -8.03
CA LEU A 389 -19.74 4.98 -9.41
C LEU A 389 -20.80 6.04 -9.69
N SER A 390 -21.73 6.28 -8.75
CA SER A 390 -22.74 7.33 -8.86
C SER A 390 -22.11 8.72 -8.89
N ILE A 391 -21.18 9.03 -7.99
CA ILE A 391 -20.45 10.31 -7.99
C ILE A 391 -19.73 10.49 -9.33
N ARG A 392 -19.02 9.45 -9.80
CA ARG A 392 -18.32 9.51 -11.08
C ARG A 392 -19.29 9.70 -12.26
N ALA A 393 -20.39 8.96 -12.30
CA ALA A 393 -21.41 9.10 -13.33
C ALA A 393 -22.00 10.52 -13.34
N ILE A 394 -22.33 11.08 -12.18
CA ILE A 394 -22.85 12.45 -12.05
C ILE A 394 -21.81 13.46 -12.54
N THR A 395 -20.54 13.36 -12.13
CA THR A 395 -19.50 14.30 -12.57
C THR A 395 -19.28 14.25 -14.09
N VAL A 396 -19.30 13.06 -14.68
CA VAL A 396 -19.20 12.88 -16.14
C VAL A 396 -20.43 13.44 -16.84
N MET A 397 -21.64 13.17 -16.32
CA MET A 397 -22.88 13.72 -16.89
C MET A 397 -22.92 15.25 -16.83
N LEU A 398 -22.52 15.86 -15.71
CA LEU A 398 -22.44 17.32 -15.58
C LEU A 398 -21.43 17.93 -16.56
N ALA A 399 -20.31 17.25 -16.82
CA ALA A 399 -19.32 17.68 -17.82
C ALA A 399 -19.83 17.55 -19.27
N TRP A 400 -20.69 16.57 -19.55
CA TRP A 400 -21.23 16.32 -20.90
C TRP A 400 -22.50 17.11 -21.20
N MET A 401 -23.27 17.48 -20.17
CA MET A 401 -24.50 18.26 -20.29
C MET A 401 -24.36 19.55 -21.14
N PRO A 402 -23.27 20.34 -21.06
CA PRO A 402 -23.10 21.54 -21.90
C PRO A 402 -22.70 21.26 -23.36
N GLN A 403 -22.32 20.02 -23.73
CA GLN A 403 -21.79 19.70 -25.07
C GLN A 403 -22.87 19.30 -26.10
N GLY A 404 -24.14 19.18 -25.67
CA GLY A 404 -25.28 18.88 -26.52
C GLY A 404 -25.57 17.39 -26.74
N ARG A 405 -26.86 17.05 -26.95
CA ARG A 405 -27.38 15.65 -26.98
C ARG A 405 -26.74 14.74 -28.03
N ARG A 406 -26.35 15.27 -29.20
CA ARG A 406 -25.74 14.48 -30.28
C ARG A 406 -24.33 14.00 -29.92
N VAL A 407 -23.53 14.85 -29.27
CA VAL A 407 -22.18 14.49 -28.79
C VAL A 407 -22.27 13.45 -27.68
N ILE A 408 -23.28 13.55 -26.81
CA ILE A 408 -23.54 12.56 -25.76
C ILE A 408 -23.83 11.18 -26.35
N LEU A 409 -24.69 11.08 -27.37
CA LEU A 409 -25.03 9.79 -27.99
C LEU A 409 -23.80 9.12 -28.63
N LEU A 410 -22.98 9.87 -29.36
CA LEU A 410 -21.72 9.37 -29.93
C LEU A 410 -20.75 8.90 -28.83
N LYS A 411 -20.65 9.64 -27.73
CA LYS A 411 -19.81 9.25 -26.58
C LYS A 411 -20.34 8.01 -25.88
N VAL A 412 -21.67 7.87 -25.76
CA VAL A 412 -22.28 6.66 -25.20
C VAL A 412 -21.95 5.44 -26.06
N GLU A 413 -22.03 5.55 -27.39
CA GLU A 413 -21.66 4.46 -28.31
C GLU A 413 -20.18 4.07 -28.21
N GLU A 414 -19.27 5.05 -28.16
CA GLU A 414 -17.85 4.77 -27.93
C GLU A 414 -17.61 4.09 -26.57
N TRP A 415 -18.29 4.55 -25.53
CA TRP A 415 -18.16 4.02 -24.17
C TRP A 415 -18.76 2.63 -24.02
N THR A 416 -19.91 2.33 -24.64
CA THR A 416 -20.51 0.99 -24.58
C THR A 416 -19.60 -0.04 -25.24
N LEU A 417 -19.00 0.29 -26.39
CA LEU A 417 -18.01 -0.56 -27.05
C LEU A 417 -16.76 -0.75 -26.19
N MET A 418 -16.25 0.30 -25.55
CA MET A 418 -15.13 0.16 -24.61
C MET A 418 -15.50 -0.72 -23.41
N ILE A 419 -16.67 -0.51 -22.80
CA ILE A 419 -17.17 -1.31 -21.67
C ILE A 419 -17.25 -2.78 -22.07
N MET A 420 -17.83 -3.09 -23.22
CA MET A 420 -17.91 -4.46 -23.73
C MET A 420 -16.53 -5.10 -23.94
N LYS A 421 -15.58 -4.38 -24.56
CA LYS A 421 -14.19 -4.87 -24.72
C LYS A 421 -13.52 -5.12 -23.36
N THR A 422 -13.66 -4.18 -22.42
CA THR A 422 -13.09 -4.33 -21.07
C THR A 422 -13.74 -5.47 -20.31
N LEU A 423 -15.05 -5.71 -20.45
CA LEU A 423 -15.76 -6.79 -19.81
C LEU A 423 -15.26 -8.15 -20.29
N ILE A 424 -15.08 -8.32 -21.61
CA ILE A 424 -14.52 -9.57 -22.19
C ILE A 424 -13.11 -9.82 -21.65
N VAL A 425 -12.27 -8.79 -21.63
CA VAL A 425 -10.90 -8.89 -21.11
C VAL A 425 -10.90 -9.18 -19.60
N ALA A 426 -11.79 -8.57 -18.83
CA ALA A 426 -11.93 -8.80 -17.40
C ALA A 426 -12.38 -10.24 -17.10
N VAL A 427 -13.38 -10.76 -17.82
CA VAL A 427 -13.82 -12.16 -17.66
C VAL A 427 -12.67 -13.12 -17.97
N LEU A 428 -11.88 -12.86 -19.01
CA LEU A 428 -10.75 -13.69 -19.39
C LEU A 428 -9.60 -13.63 -18.37
N LEU A 429 -9.13 -12.42 -18.05
CA LEU A 429 -7.93 -12.18 -17.25
C LEU A 429 -8.16 -12.23 -15.74
N ALA A 430 -9.33 -11.81 -15.27
CA ALA A 430 -9.66 -11.77 -13.84
C ALA A 430 -10.65 -12.88 -13.42
N GLY A 431 -11.32 -13.54 -14.37
CA GLY A 431 -12.19 -14.69 -14.10
C GLY A 431 -11.51 -16.02 -14.42
N VAL A 432 -11.38 -16.32 -15.72
CA VAL A 432 -10.97 -17.65 -16.20
C VAL A 432 -9.54 -18.00 -15.81
N ILE A 433 -8.57 -17.12 -16.10
CA ILE A 433 -7.15 -17.41 -15.81
C ILE A 433 -6.92 -17.62 -14.30
N PRO A 434 -7.40 -16.72 -13.40
CA PRO A 434 -7.27 -16.92 -11.97
C PRO A 434 -7.93 -18.20 -11.49
N LEU A 435 -9.17 -18.49 -11.91
CA LEU A 435 -9.87 -19.72 -11.51
C LEU A 435 -9.05 -20.98 -11.87
N LEU A 436 -8.54 -21.05 -13.10
CA LEU A 436 -7.72 -22.18 -13.55
C LEU A 436 -6.40 -22.29 -12.76
N LEU A 437 -5.75 -21.16 -12.51
CA LEU A 437 -4.48 -21.11 -11.79
C LEU A 437 -4.66 -21.49 -10.31
N GLY A 438 -5.72 -21.01 -9.67
CA GLY A 438 -6.04 -21.32 -8.29
C GLY A 438 -6.43 -22.79 -8.10
N LEU A 439 -7.23 -23.34 -9.02
CA LEU A 439 -7.53 -24.78 -9.04
C LEU A 439 -6.25 -25.62 -9.18
N LEU A 440 -5.34 -25.23 -10.08
CA LEU A 440 -4.06 -25.90 -10.24
C LEU A 440 -3.22 -25.83 -8.96
N PHE A 441 -3.15 -24.66 -8.33
CA PHE A 441 -2.43 -24.47 -7.07
C PHE A 441 -3.01 -25.34 -5.95
N GLU A 442 -4.33 -25.41 -5.85
CA GLU A 442 -4.98 -26.26 -4.85
C GLU A 442 -4.63 -27.73 -5.08
N LEU A 443 -4.72 -28.22 -6.32
CA LEU A 443 -4.41 -29.61 -6.66
C LEU A 443 -2.94 -29.98 -6.46
N VAL A 444 -2.02 -29.04 -6.69
CA VAL A 444 -0.57 -29.30 -6.62
C VAL A 444 -0.03 -29.16 -5.20
N ILE A 445 -0.51 -28.21 -4.41
CA ILE A 445 0.09 -27.86 -3.11
C ILE A 445 -0.90 -28.08 -1.96
N VAL A 446 -2.07 -27.46 -2.02
CA VAL A 446 -2.97 -27.39 -0.85
C VAL A 446 -3.60 -28.76 -0.59
N ALA A 447 -4.16 -29.42 -1.60
CA ALA A 447 -4.83 -30.69 -1.45
C ALA A 447 -3.87 -31.76 -0.89
N PRO A 448 -2.65 -31.99 -1.43
CA PRO A 448 -1.73 -32.99 -0.87
C PRO A 448 -1.28 -32.70 0.56
N LEU A 449 -1.18 -31.43 0.96
CA LEU A 449 -0.73 -31.04 2.31
C LEU A 449 -1.85 -31.03 3.35
N ARG A 450 -3.06 -30.62 2.95
CA ARG A 450 -4.16 -30.33 3.88
C ARG A 450 -4.97 -31.57 4.25
N VAL A 451 -5.24 -32.46 3.29
CA VAL A 451 -6.22 -33.53 3.49
C VAL A 451 -5.51 -34.89 3.47
N PRO A 452 -5.75 -35.75 4.48
CA PRO A 452 -5.22 -37.11 4.51
C PRO A 452 -5.77 -37.96 3.36
N LEU A 453 -5.09 -39.07 3.05
CA LEU A 453 -5.42 -39.94 1.92
C LEU A 453 -6.81 -40.60 2.03
N ASP A 454 -7.34 -40.71 3.26
CA ASP A 454 -8.63 -41.34 3.55
C ASP A 454 -9.83 -40.42 3.29
N GLN A 455 -9.60 -39.14 2.98
CA GLN A 455 -10.62 -38.12 2.80
C GLN A 455 -10.53 -37.45 1.42
N THR A 456 -11.70 -37.17 0.83
CA THR A 456 -11.81 -36.47 -0.45
C THR A 456 -11.69 -34.96 -0.25
N PRO A 457 -10.90 -34.25 -1.07
CA PRO A 457 -10.87 -32.79 -1.04
C PRO A 457 -12.18 -32.23 -1.63
N LEU A 458 -12.78 -31.27 -0.95
CA LEU A 458 -13.93 -30.50 -1.43
C LEU A 458 -13.42 -29.22 -2.08
N PHE A 459 -13.72 -29.03 -3.37
CA PHE A 459 -13.33 -27.85 -4.14
C PHE A 459 -14.45 -26.83 -4.13
N TYR A 460 -14.12 -25.57 -3.83
CA TYR A 460 -15.06 -24.47 -3.85
C TYR A 460 -14.60 -23.47 -4.91
N PRO A 461 -15.24 -23.40 -6.10
CA PRO A 461 -14.75 -22.61 -7.23
C PRO A 461 -14.47 -21.13 -6.90
N TRP A 462 -15.23 -20.57 -5.97
CA TRP A 462 -15.05 -19.22 -5.45
C TRP A 462 -13.72 -19.05 -4.66
N GLN A 463 -13.34 -20.03 -3.83
CA GLN A 463 -12.09 -20.02 -3.06
C GLN A 463 -10.89 -20.19 -3.98
N ASP A 464 -11.00 -21.11 -4.93
CA ASP A 464 -9.97 -21.40 -5.93
C ASP A 464 -9.73 -20.15 -6.78
N TRP A 465 -10.82 -19.49 -7.21
CA TRP A 465 -10.73 -18.21 -7.90
C TRP A 465 -9.98 -17.16 -7.07
N ALA A 466 -10.31 -17.00 -5.78
CA ALA A 466 -9.65 -16.03 -4.91
C ALA A 466 -8.14 -16.32 -4.74
N LEU A 467 -7.77 -17.59 -4.51
CA LEU A 467 -6.38 -18.04 -4.48
C LEU A 467 -5.68 -17.73 -5.81
N GLY A 468 -6.36 -17.98 -6.93
CA GLY A 468 -5.90 -17.68 -8.26
C GLY A 468 -5.60 -16.21 -8.50
N VAL A 469 -6.47 -15.30 -8.02
CA VAL A 469 -6.30 -13.85 -8.16
C VAL A 469 -5.06 -13.38 -7.37
N LEU A 470 -4.86 -13.90 -6.16
CA LEU A 470 -3.67 -13.60 -5.35
C LEU A 470 -2.37 -13.97 -6.07
N HIS A 471 -2.33 -15.10 -6.77
CA HIS A 471 -1.14 -15.51 -7.52
C HIS A 471 -1.02 -14.81 -8.88
N ALA A 472 -2.15 -14.53 -9.54
CA ALA A 472 -2.17 -13.81 -10.81
C ALA A 472 -1.63 -12.38 -10.66
N THR A 473 -1.91 -11.70 -9.53
CA THR A 473 -1.38 -10.34 -9.27
C THR A 473 0.14 -10.32 -9.09
N ILE A 474 0.74 -11.38 -8.53
CA ILE A 474 2.21 -11.52 -8.43
C ILE A 474 2.85 -11.66 -9.82
N ILE A 475 2.16 -12.33 -10.75
CA ILE A 475 2.67 -12.65 -12.09
C ILE A 475 2.35 -11.52 -13.10
N ALA A 476 1.23 -10.82 -12.93
CA ALA A 476 0.72 -9.83 -13.86
C ALA A 476 1.19 -8.41 -13.55
N VAL A 477 2.45 -8.12 -13.84
CA VAL A 477 2.92 -6.74 -14.02
C VAL A 477 2.65 -6.32 -15.47
N TYR A 478 1.42 -5.94 -15.78
CA TYR A 478 1.09 -5.35 -17.09
C TYR A 478 0.63 -3.91 -16.93
N ALA A 479 1.58 -2.99 -17.05
CA ALA A 479 1.35 -1.58 -17.25
C ALA A 479 1.04 -1.32 -18.73
N ASN A 480 -0.24 -1.35 -19.12
CA ASN A 480 -0.72 -0.65 -20.30
C ASN A 480 -2.16 -0.18 -20.04
N GLY A 481 -2.40 1.12 -20.22
CA GLY A 481 -3.66 1.77 -19.85
C GLY A 481 -4.90 1.23 -20.58
N ILE A 482 -6.06 1.34 -19.92
CA ILE A 482 -7.36 0.79 -20.33
C ILE A 482 -7.92 1.40 -21.63
N ARG A 483 -7.42 2.57 -22.05
CA ARG A 483 -8.08 3.42 -23.06
C ARG A 483 -7.88 2.95 -24.51
N ASN A 484 -6.90 2.09 -24.78
CA ASN A 484 -6.63 1.51 -26.11
C ASN A 484 -6.33 0.00 -26.01
N ILE A 485 -7.30 -0.77 -25.52
CA ILE A 485 -7.15 -2.23 -25.41
C ILE A 485 -7.32 -2.87 -26.80
N ASP A 486 -6.23 -3.43 -27.33
CA ASP A 486 -6.27 -4.33 -28.48
C ASP A 486 -6.75 -5.72 -28.04
N LEU A 487 -8.06 -5.96 -28.18
CA LEU A 487 -8.72 -7.20 -27.81
C LEU A 487 -8.12 -8.42 -28.54
N HIS A 488 -7.72 -8.26 -29.80
CA HIS A 488 -7.16 -9.35 -30.58
C HIS A 488 -5.80 -9.77 -30.03
N PHE A 489 -4.94 -8.80 -29.73
CA PHE A 489 -3.65 -9.05 -29.09
C PHE A 489 -3.82 -9.76 -27.74
N ILE A 490 -4.69 -9.25 -26.86
CA ILE A 490 -4.87 -9.82 -25.53
C ILE A 490 -5.41 -11.25 -25.62
N ILE A 491 -6.45 -11.50 -26.41
CA ILE A 491 -7.01 -12.86 -26.51
C ILE A 491 -6.01 -13.82 -27.15
N ARG A 492 -5.42 -13.48 -28.32
CA ARG A 492 -4.58 -14.45 -29.04
C ARG A 492 -3.17 -14.60 -28.49
N LYS A 493 -2.53 -13.52 -28.06
CA LYS A 493 -1.11 -13.56 -27.65
C LYS A 493 -0.90 -13.75 -26.17
N LEU A 494 -1.88 -13.40 -25.33
CA LEU A 494 -1.78 -13.51 -23.88
C LEU A 494 -2.75 -14.55 -23.32
N GLY A 495 -4.06 -14.35 -23.48
CA GLY A 495 -5.07 -15.16 -22.82
C GLY A 495 -5.12 -16.60 -23.30
N ALA A 496 -5.25 -16.82 -24.62
CA ALA A 496 -5.35 -18.15 -25.21
C ALA A 496 -4.16 -19.07 -24.89
N PRO A 497 -2.88 -18.67 -25.04
CA PRO A 497 -1.76 -19.56 -24.72
C PRO A 497 -1.68 -19.88 -23.23
N VAL A 498 -1.94 -18.91 -22.34
CA VAL A 498 -1.92 -19.14 -20.89
C VAL A 498 -3.05 -20.09 -20.49
N ILE A 499 -4.27 -19.85 -20.97
CA ILE A 499 -5.42 -20.72 -20.72
C ILE A 499 -5.15 -22.13 -21.27
N ALA A 500 -4.58 -22.25 -22.47
CA ALA A 500 -4.25 -23.55 -23.05
C ALA A 500 -3.24 -24.32 -22.19
N VAL A 501 -2.17 -23.66 -21.72
CA VAL A 501 -1.18 -24.30 -20.84
C VAL A 501 -1.79 -24.70 -19.50
N LEU A 502 -2.59 -23.82 -18.89
CA LEU A 502 -3.27 -24.13 -17.61
C LEU A 502 -4.25 -25.29 -17.77
N LEU A 503 -5.08 -25.28 -18.82
CA LEU A 503 -6.00 -26.37 -19.11
C LEU A 503 -5.25 -27.67 -19.37
N LEU A 504 -4.17 -27.66 -20.16
CA LEU A 504 -3.36 -28.85 -20.38
C LEU A 504 -2.76 -29.38 -19.08
N SER A 505 -2.27 -28.49 -18.21
CA SER A 505 -1.70 -28.87 -16.91
C SER A 505 -2.73 -29.46 -15.95
N LEU A 506 -4.01 -29.10 -16.09
CA LEU A 506 -5.12 -29.65 -15.32
C LEU A 506 -5.63 -30.96 -15.92
N CYS A 507 -5.84 -31.00 -17.23
CA CYS A 507 -6.46 -32.13 -17.92
C CYS A 507 -5.52 -33.33 -18.04
N ILE A 508 -4.22 -33.14 -18.31
CA ILE A 508 -3.29 -34.27 -18.52
C ILE A 508 -3.20 -35.17 -17.27
N PRO A 509 -2.92 -34.66 -16.06
CA PRO A 509 -2.90 -35.49 -14.85
C PRO A 509 -4.25 -36.15 -14.57
N TYR A 510 -5.35 -35.43 -14.78
CA TYR A 510 -6.70 -35.95 -14.56
C TYR A 510 -7.00 -37.16 -15.45
N VAL A 511 -6.73 -37.04 -16.75
CA VAL A 511 -6.95 -38.12 -17.73
C VAL A 511 -6.07 -39.34 -17.41
N ILE A 512 -4.83 -39.12 -16.96
CA ILE A 512 -3.96 -40.23 -16.55
C ILE A 512 -4.51 -40.92 -15.30
N ALA A 513 -4.84 -40.15 -14.25
CA ALA A 513 -5.26 -40.71 -12.95
C ALA A 513 -6.63 -41.40 -13.00
N VAL A 514 -7.61 -40.82 -13.70
CA VAL A 514 -8.99 -41.34 -13.74
C VAL A 514 -9.23 -42.24 -14.97
N GLY A 515 -8.54 -42.00 -16.08
CA GLY A 515 -8.73 -42.77 -17.31
C GLY A 515 -7.77 -43.96 -17.42
N ILE A 516 -6.47 -43.69 -17.41
CA ILE A 516 -5.44 -44.69 -17.74
C ILE A 516 -5.18 -45.64 -16.57
N VAL A 517 -5.07 -45.14 -15.35
CA VAL A 517 -4.69 -45.94 -14.17
C VAL A 517 -5.73 -47.02 -13.83
N PRO A 518 -7.05 -46.76 -13.85
CA PRO A 518 -8.03 -47.81 -13.61
C PRO A 518 -8.04 -48.89 -14.70
N LEU A 519 -7.71 -48.52 -15.95
CA LEU A 519 -7.61 -49.45 -17.07
C LEU A 519 -6.49 -50.49 -16.87
N LEU A 520 -5.47 -50.17 -16.06
CA LEU A 520 -4.36 -51.06 -15.73
C LEU A 520 -4.70 -52.08 -14.63
N GLY A 521 -5.92 -52.07 -14.07
CA GLY A 521 -6.37 -53.04 -13.07
C GLY A 521 -5.72 -52.88 -11.68
N VAL A 522 -5.29 -51.67 -11.33
CA VAL A 522 -4.58 -51.38 -10.07
C VAL A 522 -5.57 -51.29 -8.88
N THR A 523 -5.11 -51.65 -7.68
CA THR A 523 -5.90 -51.55 -6.42
C THR A 523 -6.40 -50.13 -6.13
N MET A 524 -7.55 -50.01 -5.46
CA MET A 524 -8.19 -48.71 -5.16
C MET A 524 -7.29 -47.78 -4.32
N GLU A 525 -6.50 -48.32 -3.40
CA GLU A 525 -5.55 -47.54 -2.60
C GLU A 525 -4.47 -46.87 -3.47
N MET A 526 -3.96 -47.60 -4.46
CA MET A 526 -2.95 -47.09 -5.38
C MET A 526 -3.56 -46.06 -6.33
N GLN A 527 -4.83 -46.21 -6.74
CA GLN A 527 -5.54 -45.21 -7.55
C GLN A 527 -5.65 -43.88 -6.79
N ASN A 528 -6.07 -43.91 -5.52
CA ASN A 528 -6.15 -42.72 -4.67
C ASN A 528 -4.78 -42.06 -4.47
N LEU A 529 -3.72 -42.86 -4.30
CA LEU A 529 -2.36 -42.37 -4.14
C LEU A 529 -1.84 -41.69 -5.41
N VAL A 530 -2.14 -42.26 -6.59
CA VAL A 530 -1.79 -41.66 -7.88
C VAL A 530 -2.57 -40.37 -8.10
N GLN A 531 -3.88 -40.35 -7.83
CA GLN A 531 -4.70 -39.14 -7.95
C GLN A 531 -4.18 -37.98 -7.10
N ARG A 532 -3.65 -38.25 -5.89
CA ARG A 532 -3.09 -37.22 -5.01
C ARG A 532 -1.71 -36.72 -5.44
N ARG A 533 -0.86 -37.59 -5.98
CA ARG A 533 0.57 -37.30 -6.22
C ARG A 533 0.91 -36.91 -7.64
N ILE A 534 0.04 -37.20 -8.62
CA ILE A 534 0.33 -36.94 -10.03
C ILE A 534 0.54 -35.45 -10.34
N TYR A 535 -0.22 -34.57 -9.70
CA TYR A 535 -0.08 -33.11 -9.86
C TYR A 535 1.25 -32.57 -9.31
N PRO A 536 1.63 -32.82 -8.03
CA PRO A 536 2.96 -32.50 -7.52
C PRO A 536 4.10 -33.09 -8.36
N PHE A 537 3.96 -34.34 -8.80
CA PHE A 537 4.98 -35.03 -9.58
C PHE A 537 5.19 -34.34 -10.94
N LEU A 538 4.11 -34.01 -11.64
CA LEU A 538 4.21 -33.32 -12.94
C LEU A 538 4.85 -31.93 -12.79
N LEU A 539 4.50 -31.19 -11.72
CA LEU A 539 5.17 -29.91 -11.43
C LEU A 539 6.68 -30.12 -11.22
N MET A 540 7.08 -31.12 -10.43
CA MET A 540 8.49 -31.42 -10.18
C MET A 540 9.25 -31.73 -11.48
N VAL A 541 8.64 -32.49 -12.39
CA VAL A 541 9.22 -32.79 -13.73
C VAL A 541 9.37 -31.53 -14.56
N VAL A 542 8.37 -30.66 -14.59
CA VAL A 542 8.42 -29.37 -15.32
C VAL A 542 9.52 -28.47 -14.75
N VAL A 543 9.64 -28.37 -13.42
CA VAL A 543 10.69 -27.59 -12.75
C VAL A 543 12.07 -28.15 -13.07
N LEU A 544 12.27 -29.47 -13.01
CA LEU A 544 13.52 -30.12 -13.40
C LEU A 544 13.89 -29.84 -14.84
N MET A 545 12.94 -29.96 -15.77
CA MET A 545 13.15 -29.60 -17.18
C MET A 545 13.52 -28.12 -17.36
N GLY A 546 12.89 -27.23 -16.59
CA GLY A 546 13.22 -25.81 -16.58
C GLY A 546 14.63 -25.53 -16.08
N ILE A 547 15.05 -26.18 -14.99
CA ILE A 547 16.41 -26.08 -14.44
C ILE A 547 17.43 -26.63 -15.45
N LEU A 548 17.17 -27.77 -16.07
CA LEU A 548 18.03 -28.36 -17.10
C LEU A 548 18.15 -27.43 -18.31
N PHE A 549 17.04 -26.88 -18.81
CA PHE A 549 17.06 -25.91 -19.91
C PHE A 549 17.85 -24.65 -19.55
N PHE A 550 17.67 -24.14 -18.32
CA PHE A 550 18.43 -23.00 -17.83
C PHE A 550 19.92 -23.32 -17.76
N GLN A 551 20.31 -24.47 -17.21
CA GLN A 551 21.70 -24.92 -17.16
C GLN A 551 22.30 -25.04 -18.57
N ILE A 552 21.60 -25.66 -19.52
CA ILE A 552 22.03 -25.77 -20.93
C ILE A 552 22.25 -24.38 -21.53
N ARG A 553 21.36 -23.43 -21.26
CA ARG A 553 21.50 -22.04 -21.73
C ARG A 553 22.71 -21.34 -21.11
N GLN A 554 22.97 -21.53 -19.82
CA GLN A 554 24.16 -21.00 -19.17
C GLN A 554 25.44 -21.62 -19.74
N PHE A 555 25.47 -22.94 -19.94
CA PHE A 555 26.59 -23.62 -20.60
C PHE A 555 26.81 -23.12 -22.02
N LYS A 556 25.74 -22.88 -22.79
CA LYS A 556 25.85 -22.32 -24.14
C LYS A 556 26.43 -20.91 -24.12
N ARG A 557 25.96 -20.04 -23.21
CA ARG A 557 26.53 -18.69 -23.02
C ARG A 557 28.00 -18.73 -22.61
N LEU A 558 28.35 -19.61 -21.67
CA LEU A 558 29.74 -19.79 -21.23
C LEU A 558 30.61 -20.31 -22.37
N TYR A 559 30.13 -21.29 -23.13
CA TYR A 559 30.82 -21.82 -24.31
C TYR A 559 31.04 -20.74 -25.37
N GLU A 560 30.02 -19.94 -25.69
CA GLU A 560 30.13 -18.80 -26.62
C GLU A 560 31.12 -17.76 -26.10
N HIS A 561 31.13 -17.46 -24.80
CA HIS A 561 32.08 -16.55 -24.17
C HIS A 561 33.52 -17.05 -24.31
N ILE A 562 33.80 -18.31 -23.91
CA ILE A 562 35.13 -18.91 -24.02
C ILE A 562 35.59 -18.98 -25.49
N LYS A 563 34.67 -19.31 -26.40
CA LYS A 563 34.96 -19.35 -27.83
C LYS A 563 35.33 -17.96 -28.35
N ASN A 564 34.56 -16.93 -27.98
CA ASN A 564 34.86 -15.56 -28.39
C ASN A 564 36.20 -15.09 -27.79
N ASP A 565 36.48 -15.34 -26.52
CA ASP A 565 37.74 -14.90 -25.91
C ASP A 565 38.98 -15.56 -26.55
N LYS A 566 38.90 -16.86 -26.90
CA LYS A 566 40.05 -17.59 -27.45
C LYS A 566 40.24 -17.40 -28.96
N TYR A 567 39.16 -17.24 -29.71
CA TYR A 567 39.21 -17.28 -31.19
C TYR A 567 38.88 -15.94 -31.85
N LEU A 568 38.41 -14.94 -31.10
CA LEU A 568 38.06 -13.63 -31.64
C LEU A 568 39.26 -12.68 -31.52
N VAL A 569 40.25 -12.85 -32.40
CA VAL A 569 41.40 -11.94 -32.52
C VAL A 569 40.95 -10.67 -33.24
N GLY A 570 40.57 -9.65 -32.46
CA GLY A 570 40.30 -8.28 -32.92
C GLY A 570 38.87 -8.05 -33.39
N GLN A 571 38.07 -7.33 -32.59
CA GLN A 571 36.86 -6.68 -33.09
C GLN A 571 37.24 -5.32 -33.68
N ARG A 572 37.07 -5.14 -35.00
CA ARG A 572 37.01 -3.80 -35.59
C ARG A 572 35.54 -3.41 -35.67
N LEU A 573 35.13 -2.46 -34.85
CA LEU A 573 33.82 -1.82 -34.96
C LEU A 573 33.74 -1.11 -36.30
N VAL A 574 32.99 -1.69 -37.25
CA VAL A 574 32.61 -1.01 -38.48
C VAL A 574 31.30 -0.28 -38.18
N ASN A 575 31.40 1.03 -37.92
CA ASN A 575 30.23 1.88 -37.84
C ASN A 575 29.60 1.94 -39.23
N TYR A 576 28.49 1.22 -39.41
CA TYR A 576 27.61 1.43 -40.56
C TYR A 576 26.80 2.71 -40.33
N GLU A 577 27.44 3.86 -40.47
CA GLU A 577 26.67 5.07 -40.74
C GLU A 577 25.98 4.85 -42.09
N ARG A 578 24.66 4.71 -42.05
CA ARG A 578 23.84 4.69 -43.25
C ARG A 578 23.98 6.07 -43.88
N LYS A 579 24.87 6.20 -44.88
CA LYS A 579 24.95 7.38 -45.76
C LYS A 579 23.56 7.59 -46.37
N ALA A 580 22.75 8.43 -45.73
CA ALA A 580 21.57 8.97 -46.35
C ALA A 580 22.07 9.76 -47.56
N GLY A 581 21.82 9.23 -48.75
CA GLY A 581 22.26 9.84 -50.00
C GLY A 581 21.72 11.27 -50.11
N LYS A 582 22.60 12.25 -49.93
CA LYS A 582 22.50 13.52 -50.65
C LYS A 582 23.33 13.35 -51.94
N PRO A 583 22.72 13.42 -53.13
CA PRO A 583 23.50 13.54 -54.35
C PRO A 583 24.18 14.90 -54.32
N SER A 584 25.51 14.92 -54.19
CA SER A 584 26.31 16.13 -54.38
C SER A 584 26.56 16.28 -55.88
N THR A 585 26.11 17.43 -56.37
CA THR A 585 26.29 17.94 -57.71
C THR A 585 27.77 18.04 -58.06
N THR A 586 28.06 17.67 -59.30
CA THR A 586 29.31 17.81 -60.03
C THR A 586 29.94 19.20 -59.87
N THR A 587 31.24 19.27 -59.61
CA THR A 587 32.08 20.35 -60.16
C THR A 587 33.50 19.86 -60.32
N HIS A 588 33.96 19.88 -61.57
CA HIS A 588 35.35 19.69 -61.98
C HIS A 588 36.28 20.71 -61.30
N SER A 589 37.48 20.28 -60.91
CA SER A 589 38.70 20.99 -61.29
C SER A 589 39.91 20.06 -61.16
N SER A 590 40.66 20.03 -62.26
CA SER A 590 41.92 19.33 -62.52
C SER A 590 43.12 20.01 -61.88
N SER A 591 44.28 19.35 -62.02
CA SER A 591 45.68 19.79 -61.83
C SER A 591 46.28 19.50 -60.45
N VAL A 592 47.22 18.55 -60.27
CA VAL A 592 48.60 18.33 -60.83
C VAL A 592 49.65 18.88 -59.85
N GLN A 593 50.64 18.01 -59.53
CA GLN A 593 51.96 18.26 -58.89
C GLN A 593 51.92 18.82 -57.46
N GLU A 594 52.66 18.32 -56.48
CA GLU A 594 53.91 17.54 -56.44
C GLU A 594 53.92 16.71 -55.13
#